data_AF-A0A0F8ZHZ8-F1
#
_entry.id   AF-A0A0F8ZHZ8-F1
#
_cell.length_a   1.000
_cell.length_b   1.000
_cell.length_c   1.000
_cell.angle_alpha   90.00
_cell.angle_beta   90.00
_cell.angle_gamma   90.00
#
_symmetry.space_group_name_H-M   'P 1'
#
loop_
_entity.id
_entity.type
_entity.pdbx_description
1 polymer ?
#
loop_
_entity_poly.entity_id
_entity_poly.type
_entity_poly.pdbx_seq_one_letter_code
_entity_poly.pdbx_strand_id
1 'polypeptide(L)'
;YGSDKIKEQKDKIELEKMLKRDRLIKFEDKKIKEEEIQAKAFNLIDMGNRLERENNYSQALETFDQAIQLLTSIEWDAYIPPIIKLIDDIKDKQKREKNTAQLKEKRKKNLLILQESLYMKQREKIFQSAKDLDIKKKEYEEKRKGELKKERDLFSTLDNADYILKEKNFDTALKEYHKALELLEDLGPDWKVYSITIKNTISYVQKLKDEKFSKEYEDQKKLENKEQEEIEFQKQISSHLKKERDRLKKKEIIIKDHEEKIKFFEQRKKEASEFLDSAKNSIKQANYENAILAYQNAGIIFAEIQWIDEIPLIENSIREVEELQKKQKILRQNKIQEAINKQINTELFSSYLYLSMSAYFEFKDLPGMAS
;
A
#
# COMPACT_ATOMS: atom_id res chain seq x y z
N TYR A 1 -176.87 48.77 42.59
CA TYR A 1 -176.34 47.48 42.08
C TYR A 1 -175.80 47.61 40.65
N GLY A 2 -174.81 48.49 40.43
CA GLY A 2 -174.15 48.67 39.11
C GLY A 2 -172.71 49.17 39.19
N SER A 3 -172.17 49.40 40.40
CA SER A 3 -170.80 49.89 40.63
C SER A 3 -169.80 48.75 40.89
N ASP A 4 -170.25 47.62 41.46
CA ASP A 4 -169.36 46.50 41.82
C ASP A 4 -168.96 45.59 40.65
N LYS A 5 -169.79 45.44 39.61
CA LYS A 5 -169.45 44.65 38.40
C LYS A 5 -168.38 45.30 37.51
N ILE A 6 -168.24 46.63 37.57
CA ILE A 6 -167.21 47.37 36.82
C ILE A 6 -165.84 47.27 37.52
N LYS A 7 -165.82 47.10 38.85
CA LYS A 7 -164.60 46.93 39.64
C LYS A 7 -163.98 45.55 39.41
N GLU A 8 -164.80 44.50 39.39
CA GLU A 8 -164.37 43.12 39.16
C GLU A 8 -163.82 42.86 37.73
N GLN A 9 -164.37 43.54 36.72
CA GLN A 9 -163.82 43.52 35.35
C GLN A 9 -162.51 44.30 35.21
N LYS A 10 -162.33 45.40 35.96
CA LYS A 10 -161.07 46.15 36.00
C LYS A 10 -159.96 45.32 36.65
N ASP A 11 -160.23 44.66 37.77
CA ASP A 11 -159.24 43.84 38.50
C ASP A 11 -158.77 42.63 37.66
N LYS A 12 -159.66 42.02 36.87
CA LYS A 12 -159.30 40.90 35.98
C LYS A 12 -158.43 41.34 34.81
N ILE A 13 -158.69 42.52 34.23
CA ILE A 13 -157.86 43.14 33.18
C ILE A 13 -156.49 43.55 33.74
N GLU A 14 -156.44 44.01 34.99
CA GLU A 14 -155.20 44.42 35.65
C GLU A 14 -154.32 43.21 36.01
N LEU A 15 -154.91 42.10 36.46
CA LEU A 15 -154.20 40.83 36.70
C LEU A 15 -153.64 40.22 35.41
N GLU A 16 -154.40 40.26 34.30
CA GLU A 16 -153.91 39.78 33.00
C GLU A 16 -152.78 40.66 32.44
N LYS A 17 -152.83 41.98 32.69
CA LYS A 17 -151.72 42.90 32.40
C LYS A 17 -150.50 42.61 33.25
N MET A 18 -150.66 42.31 34.54
CA MET A 18 -149.56 41.88 35.42
C MET A 18 -148.94 40.56 34.96
N LEU A 19 -149.74 39.56 34.62
CA LEU A 19 -149.23 38.28 34.09
C LEU A 19 -148.52 38.43 32.74
N LYS A 20 -148.99 39.32 31.86
CA LYS A 20 -148.29 39.65 30.62
C LYS A 20 -146.97 40.39 30.90
N ARG A 21 -146.93 41.31 31.87
CA ARG A 21 -145.69 41.97 32.30
C ARG A 21 -144.69 40.97 32.90
N ASP A 22 -145.12 40.07 33.77
CA ASP A 22 -144.25 39.04 34.35
C ASP A 22 -143.71 38.07 33.29
N ARG A 23 -144.53 37.70 32.30
CA ARG A 23 -144.06 36.92 31.15
C ARG A 23 -143.07 37.69 30.30
N LEU A 24 -143.30 38.99 30.11
CA LEU A 24 -142.39 39.87 29.37
C LEU A 24 -141.05 40.02 30.09
N ILE A 25 -141.07 40.28 31.41
CA ILE A 25 -139.86 40.38 32.24
C ILE A 25 -139.10 39.06 32.26
N LYS A 26 -139.79 37.92 32.44
CA LYS A 26 -139.14 36.60 32.38
C LYS A 26 -138.56 36.27 31.00
N PHE A 27 -139.20 36.77 29.94
CA PHE A 27 -138.69 36.62 28.57
C PHE A 27 -137.49 37.53 28.33
N GLU A 28 -137.53 38.78 28.79
CA GLU A 28 -136.40 39.72 28.74
C GLU A 28 -135.20 39.22 29.55
N ASP A 29 -135.41 38.72 30.77
CA ASP A 29 -134.35 38.12 31.59
C ASP A 29 -133.75 36.86 30.94
N LYS A 30 -134.60 36.02 30.32
CA LYS A 30 -134.12 34.84 29.57
C LYS A 30 -133.28 35.28 28.38
N LYS A 31 -133.73 36.29 27.65
CA LYS A 31 -133.02 36.85 26.50
C LYS A 31 -131.69 37.49 26.89
N ILE A 32 -131.64 38.26 27.98
CA ILE A 32 -130.39 38.86 28.48
C ILE A 32 -129.39 37.75 28.85
N LYS A 33 -129.84 36.68 29.52
CA LYS A 33 -128.97 35.53 29.85
C LYS A 33 -128.49 34.79 28.61
N GLU A 34 -129.35 34.62 27.61
CA GLU A 34 -128.95 34.05 26.32
C GLU A 34 -127.90 34.91 25.62
N GLU A 35 -128.08 36.24 25.60
CA GLU A 35 -127.11 37.19 25.03
C GLU A 35 -125.77 37.18 25.79
N GLU A 36 -125.78 37.08 27.13
CA GLU A 36 -124.55 36.96 27.93
C GLU A 36 -123.79 35.65 27.66
N ILE A 37 -124.52 34.52 27.56
CA ILE A 37 -123.92 33.22 27.25
C ILE A 37 -123.38 33.22 25.82
N GLN A 38 -124.12 33.80 24.88
CA GLN A 38 -123.72 33.99 23.50
C GLN A 38 -122.43 34.82 23.40
N ALA A 39 -122.35 35.96 24.09
CA ALA A 39 -121.16 36.80 24.10
C ALA A 39 -119.94 36.07 24.68
N LYS A 40 -120.13 35.29 25.76
CA LYS A 40 -119.07 34.45 26.33
C LYS A 40 -118.61 33.36 25.36
N ALA A 41 -119.55 32.69 24.68
CA ALA A 41 -119.22 31.67 23.70
C ALA A 41 -118.42 32.24 22.51
N PHE A 42 -118.80 33.40 21.98
CA PHE A 42 -118.04 34.05 20.90
C PHE A 42 -116.65 34.51 21.34
N ASN A 43 -116.51 35.04 22.56
CA ASN A 43 -115.19 35.37 23.11
C ASN A 43 -114.29 34.13 23.22
N LEU A 44 -114.84 32.97 23.61
CA LEU A 44 -114.10 31.71 23.65
C LEU A 44 -113.69 31.22 22.25
N ILE A 45 -114.55 31.40 21.24
CA ILE A 45 -114.24 31.08 19.84
C ILE A 45 -113.08 31.96 19.34
N ASP A 46 -113.12 33.27 19.59
CA ASP A 46 -112.05 34.19 19.21
C ASP A 46 -110.73 33.88 19.93
N MET A 47 -110.81 33.48 21.20
CA MET A 47 -109.66 33.05 21.98
C MET A 47 -109.06 31.74 21.43
N GLY A 48 -109.90 30.76 21.08
CA GLY A 48 -109.47 29.52 20.43
C GLY A 48 -108.79 29.78 19.08
N ASN A 49 -109.33 30.69 18.27
CA ASN A 49 -108.73 31.12 16.99
C ASN A 49 -107.37 31.80 17.18
N ARG A 50 -107.18 32.54 18.28
CA ARG A 50 -105.89 33.13 18.62
C ARG A 50 -104.88 32.05 19.05
N LEU A 51 -105.30 31.13 19.92
CA LEU A 51 -104.45 30.03 20.39
C LEU A 51 -104.02 29.11 19.25
N GLU A 52 -104.88 28.89 18.25
CA GLU A 52 -104.52 28.17 17.03
C GLU A 52 -103.41 28.87 16.24
N ARG A 53 -103.52 30.20 16.08
CA ARG A 53 -102.48 31.01 15.40
C ARG A 53 -101.15 30.98 16.13
N GLU A 54 -101.17 30.84 17.45
CA GLU A 54 -99.99 30.68 18.30
C GLU A 54 -99.47 29.22 18.36
N ASN A 55 -100.09 28.29 17.60
CA ASN A 55 -99.81 26.85 17.58
C ASN A 55 -100.04 26.14 18.93
N ASN A 56 -100.81 26.75 19.83
CA ASN A 56 -101.16 26.17 21.12
C ASN A 56 -102.44 25.32 21.01
N TYR A 57 -102.35 24.28 20.18
CA TYR A 57 -103.51 23.49 19.77
C TYR A 57 -104.26 22.82 20.93
N SER A 58 -103.55 22.39 21.97
CA SER A 58 -104.17 21.75 23.14
C SER A 58 -105.13 22.70 23.86
N GLN A 59 -104.70 23.94 24.09
CA GLN A 59 -105.53 24.96 24.73
C GLN A 59 -106.62 25.48 23.79
N ALA A 60 -106.32 25.61 22.48
CA ALA A 60 -107.32 25.99 21.49
C ALA A 60 -108.50 24.99 21.46
N LEU A 61 -108.22 23.69 21.42
CA LEU A 61 -109.24 22.63 21.44
C LEU A 61 -110.12 22.70 22.69
N GLU A 62 -109.51 22.88 23.88
CA GLU A 62 -110.24 23.03 25.14
C GLU A 62 -111.15 24.27 25.13
N THR A 63 -110.67 25.40 24.59
CA THR A 63 -111.50 26.63 24.49
C THR A 63 -112.68 26.49 23.52
N PHE A 64 -112.53 25.73 22.42
CA PHE A 64 -113.64 25.45 21.52
C PHE A 64 -114.65 24.48 22.13
N ASP A 65 -114.20 23.47 22.87
CA ASP A 65 -115.09 22.55 23.59
C ASP A 65 -115.94 23.31 24.63
N GLN A 66 -115.34 24.26 25.36
CA GLN A 66 -116.06 25.14 26.30
C GLN A 66 -117.09 26.03 25.58
N ALA A 67 -116.75 26.56 24.40
CA ALA A 67 -117.68 27.36 23.59
C ALA A 67 -118.88 26.52 23.11
N ILE A 68 -118.64 25.27 22.68
CA ILE A 68 -119.71 24.34 22.30
C ILE A 68 -120.63 24.06 23.50
N GLN A 69 -120.08 23.82 24.69
CA GLN A 69 -120.88 23.59 25.91
C GLN A 69 -121.80 24.78 26.22
N LEU A 70 -121.30 26.02 26.09
CA LEU A 70 -122.10 27.23 26.28
C LEU A 70 -123.21 27.37 25.22
N LEU A 71 -122.92 27.14 23.94
CA LEU A 71 -123.91 27.21 22.86
C LEU A 71 -124.98 26.14 22.97
N THR A 72 -124.61 24.93 23.42
CA THR A 72 -125.55 23.83 23.66
C THR A 72 -126.51 24.18 24.80
N SER A 73 -126.05 24.90 25.84
CA SER A 73 -126.89 25.29 26.98
C SER A 73 -128.02 26.27 26.66
N ILE A 74 -127.92 26.96 25.52
CA ILE A 74 -128.94 27.91 25.02
C ILE A 74 -129.68 27.38 23.78
N GLU A 75 -129.49 26.11 23.41
CA GLU A 75 -130.13 25.46 22.24
C GLU A 75 -129.74 26.09 20.88
N TRP A 76 -128.55 26.67 20.77
CA TRP A 76 -128.03 27.29 19.54
C TRP A 76 -127.24 26.29 18.67
N ASP A 77 -127.87 25.17 18.33
CA ASP A 77 -127.20 24.05 17.66
C ASP A 77 -126.66 24.39 16.27
N ALA A 78 -127.22 25.40 15.60
CA ALA A 78 -126.80 25.84 14.26
C ALA A 78 -125.32 26.29 14.21
N TYR A 79 -124.76 26.76 15.32
CA TYR A 79 -123.38 27.27 15.40
C TYR A 79 -122.35 26.21 15.79
N ILE A 80 -122.78 25.03 16.21
CA ILE A 80 -121.89 23.96 16.66
C ILE A 80 -121.12 23.29 15.51
N PRO A 81 -121.74 22.93 14.36
CA PRO A 81 -121.05 22.22 13.28
C PRO A 81 -119.82 22.95 12.71
N PRO A 82 -119.83 24.28 12.50
CA PRO A 82 -118.64 25.02 12.09
C PRO A 82 -117.48 24.91 13.10
N ILE A 83 -117.77 24.92 14.41
CA ILE A 83 -116.75 24.82 15.46
C ILE A 83 -116.18 23.40 15.53
N ILE A 84 -117.02 22.37 15.38
CA ILE A 84 -116.57 20.98 15.29
C ILE A 84 -115.62 20.80 14.10
N LYS A 85 -115.97 21.35 12.93
CA LYS A 85 -115.11 21.30 11.75
C LYS A 85 -113.74 21.96 12.04
N LEU A 86 -113.75 23.11 12.71
CA LEU A 86 -112.52 23.81 13.10
C LEU A 86 -111.68 22.95 14.07
N ILE A 87 -112.30 22.30 15.06
CA ILE A 87 -111.65 21.36 15.97
C ILE A 87 -110.96 20.22 15.20
N ASP A 88 -111.63 19.64 14.19
CA ASP A 88 -111.08 18.57 13.37
C ASP A 88 -109.91 19.05 12.51
N ASP A 89 -110.03 20.23 11.88
CA ASP A 89 -108.94 20.86 11.13
C ASP A 89 -107.70 21.11 12.02
N ILE A 90 -107.92 21.54 13.26
CA ILE A 90 -106.87 21.76 14.27
C ILE A 90 -106.20 20.45 14.68
N LYS A 91 -106.97 19.38 14.92
CA LYS A 91 -106.44 18.05 15.24
C LYS A 91 -105.59 17.50 14.10
N ASP A 92 -106.04 17.67 12.86
CA ASP A 92 -105.29 17.27 11.68
C ASP A 92 -103.99 18.06 11.52
N LYS A 93 -104.03 19.38 11.76
CA LYS A 93 -102.86 20.25 11.75
C LYS A 93 -101.85 19.82 12.82
N GLN A 94 -102.30 19.56 14.05
CA GLN A 94 -101.46 19.07 15.14
C GLN A 94 -100.80 17.72 14.80
N LYS A 95 -101.53 16.81 14.15
CA LYS A 95 -101.00 15.51 13.70
C LYS A 95 -99.95 15.67 12.60
N ARG A 96 -100.18 16.55 11.62
CA ARG A 96 -99.20 16.88 10.57
C ARG A 96 -97.93 17.47 11.16
N GLU A 97 -98.05 18.37 12.13
CA GLU A 97 -96.88 18.93 12.82
C GLU A 97 -96.09 17.89 13.61
N LYS A 98 -96.76 17.02 14.39
CA LYS A 98 -96.09 15.91 15.09
C LYS A 98 -95.35 14.99 14.13
N ASN A 99 -95.97 14.62 13.01
CA ASN A 99 -95.34 13.79 11.99
C ASN A 99 -94.15 14.48 11.32
N THR A 100 -94.26 15.77 11.00
CA THR A 100 -93.14 16.53 10.40
C THR A 100 -92.01 16.73 11.40
N ALA A 101 -92.29 16.94 12.69
CA ALA A 101 -91.29 17.00 13.75
C ALA A 101 -90.53 15.67 13.90
N GLN A 102 -91.26 14.55 13.96
CA GLN A 102 -90.67 13.21 14.00
C GLN A 102 -89.82 12.92 12.75
N LEU A 103 -90.29 13.32 11.56
CA LEU A 103 -89.53 13.15 10.32
C LEU A 103 -88.25 14.02 10.33
N LYS A 104 -88.33 15.27 10.82
CA LYS A 104 -87.15 16.13 11.00
C LYS A 104 -86.15 15.51 11.96
N GLU A 105 -86.61 14.92 13.07
CA GLU A 105 -85.75 14.24 14.03
C GLU A 105 -85.07 13.00 13.42
N LYS A 106 -85.82 12.16 12.70
CA LYS A 106 -85.26 11.01 11.96
C LYS A 106 -84.22 11.44 10.94
N ARG A 107 -84.48 12.52 10.18
CA ARG A 107 -83.52 13.08 9.21
C ARG A 107 -82.26 13.59 9.91
N LYS A 108 -82.37 14.25 11.05
CA LYS A 108 -81.21 14.69 11.85
C LYS A 108 -80.37 13.51 12.32
N LYS A 109 -80.99 12.45 12.85
CA LYS A 109 -80.28 11.23 13.26
C LYS A 109 -79.58 10.54 12.09
N ASN A 110 -80.25 10.40 10.95
CA ASN A 110 -79.64 9.81 9.75
C ASN A 110 -78.47 10.64 9.21
N LEU A 111 -78.57 11.97 9.26
CA LEU A 111 -77.49 12.87 8.84
C LEU A 111 -76.27 12.71 9.76
N LEU A 112 -76.48 12.59 11.07
CA LEU A 112 -75.40 12.36 12.03
C LEU A 112 -74.69 11.02 11.76
N ILE A 113 -75.44 9.94 11.58
CA ILE A 113 -74.89 8.62 11.24
C ILE A 113 -74.08 8.68 9.93
N LEU A 114 -74.60 9.38 8.92
CA LEU A 114 -73.89 9.55 7.66
C LEU A 114 -72.57 10.31 7.85
N GLN A 115 -72.59 11.41 8.61
CA GLN A 115 -71.42 12.21 8.91
C GLN A 115 -70.35 11.41 9.67
N GLU A 116 -70.74 10.61 10.66
CA GLU A 116 -69.84 9.70 11.38
C GLU A 116 -69.25 8.63 10.44
N SER A 117 -70.06 8.04 9.57
CA SER A 117 -69.57 7.03 8.61
C SER A 117 -68.57 7.61 7.60
N LEU A 118 -68.78 8.86 7.16
CA LEU A 118 -67.86 9.57 6.27
C LEU A 118 -66.54 9.89 6.98
N TYR A 119 -66.63 10.35 8.23
CA TYR A 119 -65.45 10.62 9.06
C TYR A 119 -64.62 9.35 9.29
N MET A 120 -65.27 8.22 9.62
CA MET A 120 -64.58 6.94 9.82
C MET A 120 -63.91 6.44 8.54
N LYS A 121 -64.59 6.53 7.38
CA LYS A 121 -63.99 6.17 6.08
C LYS A 121 -62.79 7.07 5.71
N GLN A 122 -62.86 8.36 5.98
CA GLN A 122 -61.74 9.27 5.75
C GLN A 122 -60.56 8.93 6.67
N ARG A 123 -60.82 8.70 7.96
CA ARG A 123 -59.80 8.30 8.94
C ARG A 123 -59.13 6.98 8.55
N GLU A 124 -59.90 6.00 8.08
CA GLU A 124 -59.38 4.72 7.61
C GLU A 124 -58.49 4.88 6.38
N LYS A 125 -58.89 5.70 5.39
CA LYS A 125 -58.05 6.00 4.22
C LYS A 125 -56.73 6.67 4.60
N ILE A 126 -56.76 7.62 5.53
CA ILE A 126 -55.55 8.29 6.06
C ILE A 126 -54.66 7.26 6.76
N PHE A 127 -55.24 6.37 7.57
CA PHE A 127 -54.51 5.34 8.29
C PHE A 127 -53.83 4.32 7.34
N GLN A 128 -54.54 3.85 6.31
CA GLN A 128 -53.95 2.95 5.31
C GLN A 128 -52.83 3.65 4.52
N SER A 129 -53.05 4.89 4.10
CA SER A 129 -52.01 5.69 3.42
C SER A 129 -50.76 5.88 4.29
N ALA A 130 -50.94 6.18 5.58
CA ALA A 130 -49.83 6.31 6.53
C ALA A 130 -49.06 4.99 6.71
N LYS A 131 -49.78 3.86 6.76
CA LYS A 131 -49.18 2.52 6.85
C LYS A 131 -48.37 2.18 5.60
N ASP A 132 -48.90 2.47 4.41
CA ASP A 132 -48.21 2.25 3.14
C ASP A 132 -46.96 3.10 3.01
N LEU A 133 -47.01 4.36 3.48
CA LEU A 133 -45.84 5.24 3.53
C LEU A 133 -44.76 4.73 4.49
N ASP A 134 -45.15 4.21 5.66
CA ASP A 134 -44.21 3.62 6.62
C ASP A 134 -43.51 2.37 6.07
N ILE A 135 -44.26 1.51 5.35
CA ILE A 135 -43.69 0.33 4.67
C ILE A 135 -42.69 0.77 3.60
N LYS A 136 -43.06 1.70 2.71
CA LYS A 136 -42.15 2.23 1.68
C LYS A 136 -40.91 2.88 2.27
N LYS A 137 -41.05 3.59 3.40
CA LYS A 137 -39.92 4.21 4.10
C LYS A 137 -38.95 3.15 4.63
N LYS A 138 -39.46 2.07 5.25
CA LYS A 138 -38.63 0.96 5.73
C LYS A 138 -37.90 0.25 4.59
N GLU A 139 -38.57 -0.04 3.49
CA GLU A 139 -37.94 -0.64 2.30
C GLU A 139 -36.83 0.25 1.73
N TYR A 140 -37.05 1.56 1.69
CA TYR A 140 -36.03 2.52 1.26
C TYR A 140 -34.85 2.57 2.23
N GLU A 141 -35.10 2.58 3.54
CA GLU A 141 -34.05 2.54 4.57
C GLU A 141 -33.22 1.25 4.50
N GLU A 142 -33.84 0.09 4.24
CA GLU A 142 -33.13 -1.18 4.08
C GLU A 142 -32.28 -1.20 2.81
N LYS A 143 -32.82 -0.75 1.67
CA LYS A 143 -32.04 -0.59 0.43
C LYS A 143 -30.84 0.32 0.62
N ARG A 144 -31.06 1.47 1.26
CA ARG A 144 -29.99 2.44 1.56
C ARG A 144 -28.94 1.86 2.52
N LYS A 145 -29.34 1.06 3.52
CA LYS A 145 -28.39 0.34 4.38
C LYS A 145 -27.55 -0.68 3.59
N GLY A 146 -28.17 -1.36 2.63
CA GLY A 146 -27.47 -2.27 1.72
C GLY A 146 -26.44 -1.55 0.85
N GLU A 147 -26.81 -0.41 0.26
CA GLU A 147 -25.92 0.45 -0.52
C GLU A 147 -24.76 1.00 0.33
N LEU A 148 -25.05 1.55 1.52
CA LEU A 148 -24.03 2.04 2.45
C LEU A 148 -23.03 0.96 2.88
N LYS A 149 -23.48 -0.30 2.99
CA LYS A 149 -22.59 -1.42 3.31
C LYS A 149 -21.63 -1.68 2.15
N LYS A 150 -22.13 -1.72 0.92
CA LYS A 150 -21.30 -1.87 -0.28
C LYS A 150 -20.31 -0.71 -0.44
N GLU A 151 -20.73 0.52 -0.17
CA GLU A 151 -19.85 1.69 -0.18
C GLU A 151 -18.73 1.55 0.85
N ARG A 152 -19.06 1.14 2.09
CA ARG A 152 -18.05 0.91 3.13
C ARG A 152 -17.06 -0.18 2.72
N ASP A 153 -17.55 -1.27 2.14
CA ASP A 153 -16.71 -2.38 1.68
C ASP A 153 -15.76 -1.90 0.56
N LEU A 154 -16.24 -1.07 -0.37
CA LEU A 154 -15.41 -0.43 -1.40
C LEU A 154 -14.30 0.43 -0.78
N PHE A 155 -14.65 1.36 0.11
CA PHE A 155 -13.65 2.25 0.73
C PHE A 155 -12.63 1.48 1.56
N SER A 156 -13.06 0.46 2.30
CA SER A 156 -12.13 -0.40 3.05
C SER A 156 -11.14 -1.14 2.14
N THR A 157 -11.58 -1.53 0.95
CA THR A 157 -10.73 -2.18 -0.06
C THR A 157 -9.73 -1.19 -0.65
N LEU A 158 -10.14 0.05 -0.91
CA LEU A 158 -9.27 1.12 -1.38
C LEU A 158 -8.22 1.52 -0.34
N ASP A 159 -8.63 1.69 0.93
CA ASP A 159 -7.72 2.01 2.02
C ASP A 159 -6.66 0.91 2.20
N ASN A 160 -7.05 -0.36 2.07
CA ASN A 160 -6.12 -1.48 2.08
C ASN A 160 -5.17 -1.47 0.88
N ALA A 161 -5.67 -1.16 -0.33
CA ALA A 161 -4.83 -1.05 -1.53
C ALA A 161 -3.77 0.07 -1.37
N ASP A 162 -4.17 1.22 -0.85
CA ASP A 162 -3.28 2.36 -0.56
C ASP A 162 -2.25 2.01 0.53
N TYR A 163 -2.65 1.26 1.56
CA TYR A 163 -1.74 0.77 2.60
C TYR A 163 -0.67 -0.17 2.01
N ILE A 164 -1.07 -1.15 1.20
CA ILE A 164 -0.17 -2.11 0.55
C ILE A 164 0.76 -1.40 -0.45
N LEU A 165 0.26 -0.36 -1.14
CA LEU A 165 1.07 0.45 -2.03
C LEU A 165 2.21 1.15 -1.28
N LYS A 166 1.97 1.64 -0.05
CA LYS A 166 3.01 2.24 0.80
C LYS A 166 4.09 1.22 1.21
N GLU A 167 3.73 -0.05 1.37
CA GLU A 167 4.67 -1.15 1.61
C GLU A 167 5.47 -1.57 0.35
N LYS A 168 5.26 -0.89 -0.80
CA LYS A 168 5.91 -1.15 -2.10
C LYS A 168 5.62 -2.53 -2.69
N ASN A 169 4.53 -3.18 -2.25
CA ASN A 169 4.08 -4.45 -2.82
C ASN A 169 3.09 -4.19 -3.96
N PHE A 170 3.63 -3.81 -5.12
CA PHE A 170 2.84 -3.35 -6.27
C PHE A 170 1.86 -4.41 -6.79
N ASP A 171 2.25 -5.69 -6.82
CA ASP A 171 1.39 -6.77 -7.33
C ASP A 171 0.14 -6.97 -6.48
N THR A 172 0.30 -6.90 -5.16
CA THR A 172 -0.81 -7.09 -4.23
C THR A 172 -1.71 -5.84 -4.20
N ALA A 173 -1.12 -4.64 -4.27
CA ALA A 173 -1.87 -3.40 -4.38
C ALA A 173 -2.72 -3.36 -5.67
N LEU A 174 -2.17 -3.77 -6.81
CA LEU A 174 -2.90 -3.84 -8.08
C LEU A 174 -4.10 -4.80 -8.00
N LYS A 175 -3.95 -5.95 -7.34
CA LYS A 175 -5.07 -6.90 -7.13
C LYS A 175 -6.20 -6.27 -6.31
N GLU A 176 -5.87 -5.56 -5.23
CA GLU A 176 -6.89 -4.90 -4.41
C GLU A 176 -7.56 -3.72 -5.14
N TYR A 177 -6.83 -2.94 -5.96
CA TYR A 177 -7.46 -1.91 -6.81
C TYR A 177 -8.37 -2.52 -7.88
N HIS A 178 -8.02 -3.68 -8.45
CA HIS A 178 -8.90 -4.40 -9.37
C HIS A 178 -10.16 -4.92 -8.68
N LYS A 179 -10.03 -5.44 -7.46
CA LYS A 179 -11.17 -5.85 -6.64
C LYS A 179 -12.06 -4.65 -6.27
N ALA A 180 -11.47 -3.49 -5.99
CA ALA A 180 -12.23 -2.26 -5.79
C ALA A 180 -12.99 -1.83 -7.06
N LEU A 181 -12.43 -2.05 -8.25
CA LEU A 181 -13.15 -1.82 -9.51
C LEU A 181 -14.35 -2.76 -9.68
N GLU A 182 -14.21 -4.04 -9.35
CA GLU A 182 -15.32 -5.01 -9.40
C GLU A 182 -16.45 -4.60 -8.44
N LEU A 183 -16.11 -4.23 -7.20
CA LEU A 183 -17.09 -3.73 -6.22
C LEU A 183 -17.80 -2.44 -6.68
N LEU A 184 -17.13 -1.67 -7.53
CA LEU A 184 -17.65 -0.40 -8.05
C LEU A 184 -18.64 -0.62 -9.20
N GLU A 185 -18.49 -1.67 -10.00
CA GLU A 185 -19.49 -2.07 -10.99
C GLU A 185 -20.83 -2.45 -10.34
N ASP A 186 -20.79 -3.02 -9.14
CA ASP A 186 -21.97 -3.42 -8.34
C ASP A 186 -22.72 -2.27 -7.65
N LEU A 187 -22.13 -1.06 -7.62
CA LEU A 187 -22.68 0.16 -6.99
C LEU A 187 -23.49 1.04 -7.96
N GLY A 188 -23.47 0.73 -9.26
CA GLY A 188 -24.32 1.37 -10.27
C GLY A 188 -23.68 2.52 -11.05
N PRO A 189 -24.46 3.17 -11.94
CA PRO A 189 -23.95 4.11 -12.94
C PRO A 189 -23.39 5.41 -12.36
N ASP A 190 -23.91 5.87 -11.21
CA ASP A 190 -23.47 7.11 -10.56
C ASP A 190 -22.01 7.03 -10.09
N TRP A 191 -21.50 5.82 -9.86
CA TRP A 191 -20.13 5.58 -9.42
C TRP A 191 -19.10 5.49 -10.56
N LYS A 192 -19.54 5.47 -11.83
CA LYS A 192 -18.65 5.32 -13.00
C LYS A 192 -17.53 6.35 -13.06
N VAL A 193 -17.74 7.56 -12.52
CA VAL A 193 -16.70 8.60 -12.48
C VAL A 193 -15.47 8.12 -11.69
N TYR A 194 -15.68 7.43 -10.57
CA TYR A 194 -14.62 6.89 -9.73
C TYR A 194 -13.87 5.73 -10.40
N SER A 195 -14.53 4.99 -11.30
CA SER A 195 -13.86 3.93 -12.08
C SER A 195 -12.69 4.47 -12.91
N ILE A 196 -12.84 5.68 -13.45
CA ILE A 196 -11.79 6.35 -14.24
C ILE A 196 -10.61 6.70 -13.32
N THR A 197 -10.89 7.23 -12.14
CA THR A 197 -9.85 7.56 -11.15
C THR A 197 -9.09 6.32 -10.71
N ILE A 198 -9.77 5.23 -10.36
CA ILE A 198 -9.11 3.97 -9.95
C ILE A 198 -8.29 3.40 -11.11
N LYS A 199 -8.80 3.41 -12.35
CA LYS A 199 -8.03 2.98 -13.53
C LYS A 199 -6.77 3.81 -13.76
N ASN A 200 -6.85 5.13 -13.56
CA ASN A 200 -5.68 6.01 -13.64
C ASN A 200 -4.66 5.68 -12.55
N THR A 201 -5.12 5.42 -11.32
CA THR A 201 -4.26 4.98 -10.21
C THR A 201 -3.59 3.65 -10.53
N ILE A 202 -4.32 2.66 -11.06
CA ILE A 202 -3.77 1.38 -11.52
C ILE A 202 -2.67 1.62 -12.57
N SER A 203 -2.94 2.44 -13.58
CA SER A 203 -1.93 2.76 -14.62
C SER A 203 -0.69 3.44 -14.03
N TYR A 204 -0.86 4.33 -13.06
CA TYR A 204 0.25 4.98 -12.37
C TYR A 204 1.07 3.98 -11.55
N VAL A 205 0.42 3.11 -10.78
CA VAL A 205 1.08 2.04 -10.00
C VAL A 205 1.83 1.07 -10.92
N GLN A 206 1.27 0.76 -12.09
CA GLN A 206 1.92 -0.06 -13.11
C GLN A 206 3.21 0.60 -13.63
N LYS A 207 3.17 1.90 -13.93
CA LYS A 207 4.36 2.66 -14.34
C LYS A 207 5.44 2.65 -13.25
N LEU A 208 5.07 2.85 -11.99
CA LEU A 208 6.01 2.78 -10.87
C LEU A 208 6.66 1.40 -10.73
N LYS A 209 5.88 0.34 -10.94
CA LYS A 209 6.38 -1.03 -10.97
C LYS A 209 7.39 -1.21 -12.11
N ASP A 210 7.05 -0.78 -13.32
CA ASP A 210 7.90 -0.92 -14.50
C ASP A 210 9.20 -0.10 -14.39
N GLU A 211 9.15 1.11 -13.80
CA GLU A 211 10.33 1.91 -13.49
C GLU A 211 11.26 1.23 -12.49
N LYS A 212 10.69 0.56 -11.47
CA LYS A 212 11.48 -0.20 -10.48
C LYS A 212 12.17 -1.39 -11.15
N PHE A 213 11.45 -2.17 -11.96
CA PHE A 213 12.03 -3.28 -12.72
C PHE A 213 13.11 -2.80 -13.70
N SER A 214 12.90 -1.65 -14.35
CA SER A 214 13.88 -1.07 -15.28
C SER A 214 15.17 -0.69 -14.56
N LYS A 215 15.07 -0.08 -13.37
CA LYS A 215 16.24 0.25 -12.54
C LYS A 215 16.98 -1.00 -12.06
N GLU A 216 16.26 -2.02 -11.57
CA GLU A 216 16.86 -3.28 -11.15
C GLU A 216 17.60 -3.97 -12.30
N TYR A 217 17.01 -3.97 -13.50
CA TYR A 217 17.63 -4.51 -14.70
C TYR A 217 18.87 -3.72 -15.13
N GLU A 218 18.83 -2.39 -15.10
CA GLU A 218 20.00 -1.55 -15.39
C GLU A 218 21.14 -1.80 -14.40
N ASP A 219 20.84 -1.95 -13.12
CA ASP A 219 21.84 -2.20 -12.09
C ASP A 219 22.45 -3.60 -12.23
N GLN A 220 21.64 -4.60 -12.60
CA GLN A 220 22.13 -5.93 -12.94
C GLN A 220 23.06 -5.90 -14.17
N LYS A 221 22.68 -5.17 -15.22
CA LYS A 221 23.52 -5.00 -16.42
C LYS A 221 24.84 -4.28 -16.10
N LYS A 222 24.83 -3.28 -15.22
CA LYS A 222 26.06 -2.63 -14.74
C LYS A 222 26.94 -3.61 -13.96
N LEU A 223 26.36 -4.50 -13.17
CA LEU A 223 27.11 -5.53 -12.44
C LEU A 223 27.75 -6.53 -13.39
N GLU A 224 27.00 -7.04 -14.36
CA GLU A 224 27.51 -7.95 -15.40
C GLU A 224 28.66 -7.32 -16.20
N ASN A 225 28.53 -6.04 -16.59
CA ASN A 225 29.61 -5.33 -17.27
C ASN A 225 30.88 -5.22 -16.40
N LYS A 226 30.73 -4.93 -15.09
CA LYS A 226 31.88 -4.90 -14.17
C LYS A 226 32.54 -6.26 -14.02
N GLU A 227 31.77 -7.35 -13.96
CA GLU A 227 32.32 -8.70 -13.91
C GLU A 227 33.09 -9.04 -15.20
N GLN A 228 32.59 -8.63 -16.37
CA GLN A 228 33.29 -8.80 -17.64
C GLN A 228 34.60 -8.02 -17.68
N GLU A 229 34.58 -6.75 -17.26
CA GLU A 229 35.78 -5.91 -17.15
C GLU A 229 36.81 -6.52 -16.20
N GLU A 230 36.37 -7.07 -15.05
CA GLU A 230 37.26 -7.74 -14.10
C GLU A 230 37.86 -9.03 -14.67
N ILE A 231 37.08 -9.84 -15.39
CA ILE A 231 37.58 -11.04 -16.08
C ILE A 231 38.62 -10.66 -17.14
N GLU A 232 38.38 -9.61 -17.92
CA GLU A 232 39.35 -9.12 -18.90
C GLU A 232 40.63 -8.63 -18.23
N PHE A 233 40.51 -7.89 -17.13
CA PHE A 233 41.64 -7.43 -16.33
C PHE A 233 42.46 -8.60 -15.77
N GLN A 234 41.81 -9.64 -15.22
CA GLN A 234 42.48 -10.85 -14.74
C GLN A 234 43.22 -11.59 -15.88
N LYS A 235 42.62 -11.68 -17.07
CA LYS A 235 43.29 -12.24 -18.26
C LYS A 235 44.52 -11.43 -18.63
N GLN A 236 44.44 -10.10 -18.67
CA GLN A 236 45.59 -9.24 -18.95
C GLN A 236 46.71 -9.43 -17.93
N ILE A 237 46.40 -9.45 -16.62
CA ILE A 237 47.36 -9.72 -15.54
C ILE A 237 48.01 -11.09 -15.74
N SER A 238 47.21 -12.14 -15.99
CA SER A 238 47.74 -13.49 -16.16
C SER A 238 48.72 -13.57 -17.34
N SER A 239 48.42 -12.86 -18.43
CA SER A 239 49.29 -12.77 -19.61
C SER A 239 50.60 -12.03 -19.29
N HIS A 240 50.54 -10.94 -18.52
CA HIS A 240 51.70 -10.17 -18.10
C HIS A 240 52.59 -10.98 -17.15
N LEU A 241 51.99 -11.64 -16.15
CA LEU A 241 52.70 -12.52 -15.23
C LEU A 241 53.36 -13.69 -15.95
N LYS A 242 52.72 -14.26 -16.98
CA LYS A 242 53.32 -15.32 -17.80
C LYS A 242 54.56 -14.82 -18.54
N LYS A 243 54.50 -13.63 -19.17
CA LYS A 243 55.64 -13.01 -19.85
C LYS A 243 56.80 -12.72 -18.89
N GLU A 244 56.51 -12.19 -17.70
CA GLU A 244 57.54 -11.93 -16.69
C GLU A 244 58.14 -13.22 -16.13
N ARG A 245 57.34 -14.28 -15.90
CA ARG A 245 57.85 -15.61 -15.53
C ARG A 245 58.80 -16.17 -16.59
N ASP A 246 58.45 -16.06 -17.87
CA ASP A 246 59.30 -16.55 -18.96
C ASP A 246 60.60 -15.72 -19.06
N ARG A 247 60.53 -14.40 -18.82
CA ARG A 247 61.70 -13.52 -18.74
C ARG A 247 62.63 -13.89 -17.58
N LEU A 248 62.06 -14.18 -16.41
CA LEU A 248 62.82 -14.61 -15.23
C LEU A 248 63.47 -15.98 -15.45
N LYS A 249 62.76 -16.94 -16.05
CA LYS A 249 63.34 -18.25 -16.43
C LYS A 249 64.54 -18.10 -17.37
N LYS A 250 64.45 -17.22 -18.37
CA LYS A 250 65.58 -16.93 -19.26
C LYS A 250 66.77 -16.34 -18.51
N LYS A 251 66.54 -15.39 -17.59
CA LYS A 251 67.60 -14.83 -16.74
C LYS A 251 68.22 -15.89 -15.83
N GLU A 252 67.40 -16.78 -15.26
CA GLU A 252 67.88 -17.86 -14.40
C GLU A 252 68.81 -18.82 -15.17
N ILE A 253 68.48 -19.17 -16.41
CA ILE A 253 69.35 -19.98 -17.28
C ILE A 253 70.68 -19.25 -17.53
N ILE A 254 70.65 -17.95 -17.87
CA ILE A 254 71.86 -17.16 -18.11
C ILE A 254 72.74 -17.11 -16.85
N ILE A 255 72.14 -16.96 -15.66
CA ILE A 255 72.86 -16.96 -14.39
C ILE A 255 73.49 -18.33 -14.12
N LYS A 256 72.75 -19.43 -14.32
CA LYS A 256 73.28 -20.79 -14.15
C LYS A 256 74.45 -21.07 -15.10
N ASP A 257 74.33 -20.71 -16.38
CA ASP A 257 75.42 -20.84 -17.35
C ASP A 257 76.64 -20.01 -16.93
N HIS A 258 76.43 -18.83 -16.34
CA HIS A 258 77.52 -17.99 -15.86
C HIS A 258 78.19 -18.57 -14.60
N GLU A 259 77.40 -19.09 -13.65
CA GLU A 259 77.91 -19.77 -12.45
C GLU A 259 78.70 -21.03 -12.80
N GLU A 260 78.23 -21.83 -13.77
CA GLU A 260 78.95 -23.00 -14.27
C GLU A 260 80.27 -22.61 -14.93
N LYS A 261 80.27 -21.53 -15.73
CA LYS A 261 81.51 -20.96 -16.28
C LYS A 261 82.47 -20.52 -15.18
N ILE A 262 82.00 -19.77 -14.17
CA ILE A 262 82.84 -19.32 -13.05
C ILE A 262 83.45 -20.53 -12.32
N LYS A 263 82.64 -21.56 -12.02
CA LYS A 263 83.15 -22.79 -11.37
C LYS A 263 84.21 -23.49 -12.21
N PHE A 264 84.00 -23.58 -13.53
CA PHE A 264 85.00 -24.13 -14.46
C PHE A 264 86.30 -23.30 -14.44
N PHE A 265 86.19 -21.96 -14.47
CA PHE A 265 87.33 -21.04 -14.36
C PHE A 265 88.10 -21.22 -13.05
N GLU A 266 87.39 -21.27 -11.91
CA GLU A 266 88.00 -21.46 -10.60
C GLU A 266 88.71 -22.81 -10.48
N GLN A 267 88.11 -23.88 -10.99
CA GLN A 267 88.73 -25.20 -10.99
C GLN A 267 90.02 -25.22 -11.82
N ARG A 268 89.98 -24.71 -13.05
CA ARG A 268 91.18 -24.61 -13.91
C ARG A 268 92.25 -23.71 -13.30
N LYS A 269 91.86 -22.60 -12.68
CA LYS A 269 92.79 -21.72 -11.96
C LYS A 269 93.48 -22.44 -10.80
N LYS A 270 92.74 -23.29 -10.08
CA LYS A 270 93.30 -24.11 -9.01
C LYS A 270 94.30 -25.13 -9.56
N GLU A 271 93.95 -25.85 -10.62
CA GLU A 271 94.86 -26.79 -11.30
C GLU A 271 96.15 -26.10 -11.78
N ALA A 272 96.03 -24.92 -12.41
CA ALA A 272 97.20 -24.14 -12.82
C ALA A 272 98.06 -23.69 -11.63
N SER A 273 97.44 -23.29 -10.51
CA SER A 273 98.15 -22.90 -9.30
C SER A 273 98.96 -24.07 -8.70
N GLU A 274 98.41 -25.29 -8.73
CA GLU A 274 99.13 -26.50 -8.32
C GLU A 274 100.38 -26.76 -9.19
N PHE A 275 100.28 -26.53 -10.50
CA PHE A 275 101.44 -26.59 -11.39
C PHE A 275 102.48 -25.51 -11.09
N LEU A 276 102.08 -24.28 -10.79
CA LEU A 276 102.99 -23.21 -10.39
C LEU A 276 103.74 -23.53 -9.08
N ASP A 277 103.05 -24.12 -8.10
CA ASP A 277 103.66 -24.55 -6.85
C ASP A 277 104.61 -25.74 -7.05
N SER A 278 104.26 -26.67 -7.93
CA SER A 278 105.14 -27.76 -8.37
C SER A 278 106.40 -27.24 -9.06
N ALA A 279 106.27 -26.20 -9.90
CA ALA A 279 107.40 -25.55 -10.56
C ALA A 279 108.35 -24.92 -9.54
N LYS A 280 107.82 -24.15 -8.58
CA LYS A 280 108.62 -23.56 -7.48
C LYS A 280 109.36 -24.62 -6.67
N ASN A 281 108.71 -25.74 -6.36
CA ASN A 281 109.34 -26.84 -5.64
C ASN A 281 110.43 -27.53 -6.46
N SER A 282 110.24 -27.70 -7.77
CA SER A 282 111.24 -28.27 -8.69
C SER A 282 112.48 -27.37 -8.81
N ILE A 283 112.32 -26.04 -8.80
CA ILE A 283 113.43 -25.09 -8.73
C ILE A 283 114.25 -25.29 -7.44
N LYS A 284 113.58 -25.45 -6.29
CA LYS A 284 114.26 -25.70 -4.99
C LYS A 284 115.08 -26.99 -5.01
N GLN A 285 114.63 -28.00 -5.74
CA GLN A 285 115.33 -29.27 -5.93
C GLN A 285 116.41 -29.22 -7.02
N ALA A 286 116.65 -28.06 -7.63
CA ALA A 286 117.53 -27.86 -8.78
C ALA A 286 117.18 -28.73 -10.01
N ASN A 287 115.92 -29.17 -10.11
CA ASN A 287 115.40 -29.89 -11.27
C ASN A 287 114.70 -28.91 -12.21
N TYR A 288 115.50 -28.21 -13.01
CA TYR A 288 115.03 -27.11 -13.87
C TYR A 288 114.16 -27.58 -15.04
N GLU A 289 114.36 -28.79 -15.55
CA GLU A 289 113.55 -29.35 -16.65
C GLU A 289 112.09 -29.56 -16.21
N ASN A 290 111.89 -30.16 -15.03
CA ASN A 290 110.56 -30.34 -14.46
C ASN A 290 109.91 -29.01 -14.08
N ALA A 291 110.69 -28.01 -13.66
CA ALA A 291 110.18 -26.67 -13.38
C ALA A 291 109.65 -25.98 -14.66
N ILE A 292 110.39 -26.05 -15.77
CA ILE A 292 109.97 -25.49 -17.06
C ILE A 292 108.68 -26.16 -17.55
N LEU A 293 108.62 -27.50 -17.49
CA LEU A 293 107.44 -28.26 -17.90
C LEU A 293 106.21 -27.89 -17.05
N ALA A 294 106.38 -27.75 -15.73
CA ALA A 294 105.29 -27.34 -14.84
C ALA A 294 104.78 -25.91 -15.15
N TYR A 295 105.69 -24.96 -15.44
CA TYR A 295 105.29 -23.63 -15.90
C TYR A 295 104.58 -23.64 -17.25
N GLN A 296 105.04 -24.45 -18.21
CA GLN A 296 104.38 -24.60 -19.51
C GLN A 296 102.95 -25.15 -19.36
N ASN A 297 102.75 -26.15 -18.51
CA ASN A 297 101.43 -26.70 -18.21
C ASN A 297 100.51 -25.66 -17.55
N ALA A 298 101.04 -24.88 -16.60
CA ALA A 298 100.29 -23.76 -16.01
C ALA A 298 99.90 -22.71 -17.08
N GLY A 299 100.82 -22.39 -18.00
CA GLY A 299 100.58 -21.48 -19.11
C GLY A 299 99.52 -21.97 -20.10
N ILE A 300 99.52 -23.27 -20.44
CA ILE A 300 98.50 -23.89 -21.29
C ILE A 300 97.12 -23.79 -20.63
N ILE A 301 97.02 -24.08 -19.33
CA ILE A 301 95.75 -23.98 -18.61
C ILE A 301 95.26 -22.53 -18.56
N PHE A 302 96.13 -21.55 -18.28
CA PHE A 302 95.77 -20.14 -18.31
C PHE A 302 95.36 -19.66 -19.71
N ALA A 303 95.99 -20.16 -20.77
CA ALA A 303 95.56 -19.89 -22.14
C ALA A 303 94.19 -20.51 -22.46
N GLU A 304 93.92 -21.74 -21.99
CA GLU A 304 92.62 -22.41 -22.13
C GLU A 304 91.50 -21.59 -21.48
N ILE A 305 91.77 -21.00 -20.32
CA ILE A 305 90.83 -20.10 -19.65
C ILE A 305 90.94 -18.62 -20.07
N GLN A 306 91.70 -18.31 -21.12
CA GLN A 306 91.88 -16.96 -21.64
C GLN A 306 92.33 -15.94 -20.58
N TRP A 307 93.08 -16.39 -19.56
CA TRP A 307 93.63 -15.52 -18.53
C TRP A 307 94.95 -14.93 -19.02
N ILE A 308 94.83 -13.95 -19.91
CA ILE A 308 95.92 -13.45 -20.76
C ILE A 308 96.96 -12.66 -19.96
N ASP A 309 96.58 -12.03 -18.84
CA ASP A 309 97.46 -11.14 -18.09
C ASP A 309 98.62 -11.89 -17.39
N GLU A 310 98.46 -13.18 -17.11
CA GLU A 310 99.37 -14.03 -16.34
C GLU A 310 100.31 -14.83 -17.23
N ILE A 311 99.97 -15.00 -18.51
CA ILE A 311 100.79 -15.70 -19.49
C ILE A 311 102.19 -15.06 -19.62
N PRO A 312 102.33 -13.72 -19.76
CA PRO A 312 103.65 -13.07 -19.81
C PRO A 312 104.49 -13.30 -18.54
N LEU A 313 103.85 -13.41 -17.37
CA LEU A 313 104.54 -13.65 -16.10
C LEU A 313 105.10 -15.08 -16.04
N ILE A 314 104.35 -16.05 -16.54
CA ILE A 314 104.80 -17.44 -16.67
C ILE A 314 105.96 -17.53 -17.66
N GLU A 315 105.84 -16.89 -18.83
CA GLU A 315 106.90 -16.89 -19.84
C GLU A 315 108.20 -16.28 -19.32
N ASN A 316 108.10 -15.17 -18.58
CA ASN A 316 109.27 -14.58 -17.92
C ASN A 316 109.86 -15.53 -16.87
N SER A 317 109.02 -16.21 -16.08
CA SER A 317 109.48 -17.21 -15.11
C SER A 317 110.20 -18.39 -15.78
N ILE A 318 109.70 -18.87 -16.92
CA ILE A 318 110.35 -19.90 -17.73
C ILE A 318 111.73 -19.41 -18.18
N ARG A 319 111.81 -18.18 -18.71
CA ARG A 319 113.07 -17.57 -19.17
C ARG A 319 114.09 -17.47 -18.03
N GLU A 320 113.66 -17.06 -16.84
CA GLU A 320 114.53 -17.00 -15.65
C GLU A 320 115.06 -18.39 -15.26
N VAL A 321 114.21 -19.42 -15.28
CA VAL A 321 114.62 -20.79 -14.97
C VAL A 321 115.59 -21.34 -16.01
N GLU A 322 115.38 -21.07 -17.31
CA GLU A 322 116.32 -21.43 -18.37
C GLU A 322 117.69 -20.76 -18.21
N GLU A 323 117.72 -19.49 -17.79
CA GLU A 323 118.97 -18.80 -17.47
C GLU A 323 119.69 -19.44 -16.28
N LEU A 324 118.96 -19.83 -15.24
CA LEU A 324 119.53 -20.56 -14.09
C LEU A 324 120.11 -21.91 -14.52
N GLN A 325 119.40 -22.65 -15.37
CA GLN A 325 119.88 -23.91 -15.92
C GLN A 325 121.17 -23.71 -16.74
N LYS A 326 121.23 -22.67 -17.59
CA LYS A 326 122.43 -22.30 -18.36
C LYS A 326 123.59 -21.95 -17.44
N LYS A 327 123.36 -21.11 -16.43
CA LYS A 327 124.37 -20.74 -15.42
C LYS A 327 124.91 -21.96 -14.68
N GLN A 328 124.03 -22.89 -14.27
CA GLN A 328 124.46 -24.13 -13.61
C GLN A 328 125.30 -25.01 -14.55
N LYS A 329 124.91 -25.13 -15.82
CA LYS A 329 125.67 -25.88 -16.83
C LYS A 329 127.06 -25.29 -17.06
N ILE A 330 127.15 -23.96 -17.18
CA ILE A 330 128.42 -23.22 -17.30
C ILE A 330 129.27 -23.40 -16.04
N LEU A 331 128.69 -23.27 -14.84
CA LEU A 331 129.42 -23.46 -13.59
C LEU A 331 129.94 -24.90 -13.45
N ARG A 332 129.16 -25.89 -13.88
CA ARG A 332 129.60 -27.29 -13.95
C ARG A 332 130.74 -27.48 -14.95
N GLN A 333 130.66 -26.86 -16.13
CA GLN A 333 131.73 -26.85 -17.12
C GLN A 333 133.00 -26.18 -16.58
N ASN A 334 132.90 -25.02 -15.92
CA ASN A 334 134.03 -24.33 -15.32
C ASN A 334 134.67 -25.16 -14.21
N LYS A 335 133.88 -25.80 -13.33
CA LYS A 335 134.42 -26.71 -12.31
C LYS A 335 135.15 -27.91 -12.92
N ILE A 336 134.62 -28.47 -14.00
CA ILE A 336 135.29 -29.54 -14.76
C ILE A 336 136.58 -29.00 -15.38
N GLN A 337 136.55 -27.83 -16.00
CA GLN A 337 137.73 -27.20 -16.60
C GLN A 337 138.80 -26.86 -15.55
N GLU A 338 138.42 -26.34 -14.39
CA GLU A 338 139.33 -26.10 -13.25
C GLU A 338 139.93 -27.40 -12.73
N ALA A 339 139.13 -28.46 -12.59
CA ALA A 339 139.61 -29.77 -12.18
C ALA A 339 140.61 -30.34 -13.21
N ILE A 340 140.31 -30.22 -14.50
CA ILE A 340 141.20 -30.61 -15.61
C ILE A 340 142.47 -29.77 -15.60
N ASN A 341 142.38 -28.44 -15.51
CA ASN A 341 143.54 -27.53 -15.47
C ASN A 341 144.42 -27.80 -14.25
N LYS A 342 143.81 -28.08 -13.08
CA LYS A 342 144.53 -28.44 -11.86
C LYS A 342 145.26 -29.77 -12.04
N GLN A 343 144.61 -30.76 -12.65
CA GLN A 343 145.24 -32.04 -12.99
C GLN A 343 146.42 -31.84 -13.96
N ILE A 344 146.21 -31.12 -15.08
CA ILE A 344 147.26 -30.82 -16.08
C ILE A 344 148.43 -30.08 -15.43
N ASN A 345 148.20 -29.06 -14.60
CA ASN A 345 149.27 -28.32 -13.91
C ASN A 345 150.04 -29.21 -12.92
N THR A 346 149.35 -30.12 -12.24
CA THR A 346 149.98 -31.08 -11.32
C THR A 346 150.85 -32.07 -12.09
N GLU A 347 150.37 -32.59 -13.22
CA GLU A 347 151.11 -33.48 -14.10
C GLU A 347 152.31 -32.75 -14.74
N LEU A 348 152.14 -31.51 -15.21
CA LEU A 348 153.23 -30.67 -15.74
C LEU A 348 154.29 -30.37 -14.68
N PHE A 349 153.90 -29.98 -13.47
CA PHE A 349 154.82 -29.75 -12.36
C PHE A 349 155.58 -31.04 -11.99
N SER A 350 154.87 -32.17 -11.92
CA SER A 350 155.48 -33.47 -11.65
C SER A 350 156.46 -33.87 -12.75
N SER A 351 156.11 -33.65 -14.02
CA SER A 351 156.99 -33.93 -15.16
C SER A 351 158.24 -33.03 -15.18
N TYR A 352 158.09 -31.73 -14.89
CA TYR A 352 159.21 -30.80 -14.76
C TYR A 352 160.14 -31.17 -13.59
N LEU A 353 159.57 -31.49 -12.42
CA LEU A 353 160.34 -31.96 -11.27
C LEU A 353 161.11 -33.24 -11.61
N TYR A 354 160.45 -34.18 -12.28
CA TYR A 354 161.07 -35.43 -12.73
C TYR A 354 162.22 -35.21 -13.71
N LEU A 355 162.02 -34.38 -14.74
CA LEU A 355 163.06 -34.02 -15.71
C LEU A 355 164.23 -33.28 -15.05
N SER A 356 163.94 -32.34 -14.15
CA SER A 356 164.96 -31.57 -13.42
C SER A 356 165.78 -32.47 -12.49
N MET A 357 165.12 -33.39 -11.78
CA MET A 357 165.79 -34.40 -10.96
C MET A 357 166.62 -35.36 -11.81
N SER A 358 166.08 -35.83 -12.94
CA SER A 358 166.80 -36.68 -13.89
C SER A 358 168.07 -36.00 -14.40
N ALA A 359 167.97 -34.74 -14.87
CA ALA A 359 169.12 -33.97 -15.33
C ALA A 359 170.13 -33.67 -14.20
N TYR A 360 169.65 -33.41 -12.98
CA TYR A 360 170.53 -33.22 -11.83
C TYR A 360 171.29 -34.50 -11.45
N PHE A 361 170.63 -35.66 -11.46
CA PHE A 361 171.26 -36.95 -11.19
C PHE A 361 172.28 -37.31 -12.27
N GLU A 362 171.93 -37.11 -13.55
CA GLU A 362 172.84 -37.28 -14.68
C GLU A 362 174.08 -36.38 -14.54
N PHE A 363 173.91 -35.10 -14.17
CA PHE A 363 175.03 -34.18 -13.92
C PHE A 363 175.92 -34.59 -12.73
N LYS A 364 175.35 -35.25 -11.71
CA LYS A 364 176.08 -35.74 -10.53
C LYS A 364 176.67 -37.15 -10.71
N ASP A 365 176.51 -37.75 -11.89
CA ASP A 365 176.92 -39.13 -12.19
C ASP A 365 176.29 -40.15 -11.20
N LEU A 366 175.10 -39.83 -10.71
CA LEU A 366 174.31 -40.69 -9.84
C LEU A 366 173.32 -41.47 -10.71
N PRO A 367 173.18 -42.80 -10.54
CA PRO A 367 172.17 -43.57 -11.26
C PRO A 367 170.79 -42.97 -10.94
N GLY A 368 170.11 -42.45 -11.96
CA GLY A 368 168.83 -41.77 -11.80
C GLY A 368 167.75 -42.72 -11.26
N MET A 369 166.75 -42.20 -10.54
CA MET A 369 165.67 -43.01 -9.93
C MET A 369 164.76 -43.79 -10.91
N ALA A 370 165.03 -43.73 -12.22
CA ALA A 370 164.30 -44.42 -13.27
C ALA A 370 165.03 -45.66 -13.84
N SER A 371 166.24 -45.97 -13.34
CA SER A 371 167.00 -47.17 -13.71
C SER A 371 166.73 -48.35 -12.79
#